data_AF-A0A2G2XM53-F1
#
_entry.id   AF-A0A2G2XM53-F1
#
_cell.length_a   1.000
_cell.length_b   1.000
_cell.length_c   1.000
_cell.angle_alpha   90.00
_cell.angle_beta   90.00
_cell.angle_gamma   90.00
#
_symmetry.space_group_name_H-M   'P 1'
#
loop_
_entity.id
_entity.type
_entity.pdbx_description
1 polymer ?
#
loop_
_entity_poly.entity_id
_entity_poly.type
_entity_poly.pdbx_seq_one_letter_code
_entity_poly.pdbx_strand_id
1 'polypeptide(L)'
;MQGSLWADTQNKENTSRAPEIDITELENLFSVASASDGTSKGGGRRGSKINKPEKIDLRRAYNCEIMLTKIKIPLPDMLNAILALDSSALDIDQVENLIKFCPTKEEMETLRNYNGDKGMLGKCEQFFLELMKVPRVESKLRVFSFTISFSNQVNDLRSNLSTINDATREVKESAKLRQIMQTILTLGNALNQGTARGSAVGFKLDSLLKLSDTRARNNKMTLMHYLCKLLAEKMPELLDFDKDLVHLEAASKIQLKSLAEEMQAVSKGLEKVEQELTASDNDGTISSGFQKVLKNFLDTAEAEVKSLTTLYIEVGRSADSLSLYFGEDPARCPFEQVTQILVVFMKLFKKSRDENEQAADAERKKLEKEALKEQAAASSSGKKEVVDADRIKLNFRNQLHAV
;
A
#
# COMPACT_ATOMS: atom_id res chain seq x y z
N MET A 1 11.86 26.47 34.10
CA MET A 1 10.71 25.94 33.33
C MET A 1 9.60 26.99 33.33
N GLN A 2 9.73 28.08 32.58
CA GLN A 2 8.62 29.05 32.41
C GLN A 2 7.87 28.67 31.13
N GLY A 3 6.54 28.56 31.20
CA GLY A 3 5.69 28.16 30.06
C GLY A 3 5.45 26.65 29.90
N SER A 4 5.72 25.84 30.93
CA SER A 4 5.37 24.41 30.93
C SER A 4 4.09 24.16 31.73
N LEU A 5 3.36 23.09 31.43
CA LEU A 5 2.20 22.62 32.21
C LEU A 5 2.48 22.61 33.73
N TRP A 6 3.71 22.23 34.10
CA TRP A 6 4.19 22.15 35.49
C TRP A 6 4.38 23.52 36.16
N ALA A 7 4.59 24.57 35.38
CA ALA A 7 4.70 25.95 35.85
C ALA A 7 3.32 26.55 36.17
N ASP A 8 2.28 26.12 35.45
CA ASP A 8 0.90 26.57 35.65
C ASP A 8 0.22 25.90 36.85
N THR A 9 0.66 24.69 37.23
CA THR A 9 0.13 23.95 38.40
C THR A 9 0.46 24.58 39.75
N GLN A 10 1.47 25.45 39.84
CA GLN A 10 1.85 26.08 41.10
C GLN A 10 1.14 27.42 41.38
N ASN A 11 0.42 27.99 40.41
CA ASN A 11 -0.08 29.37 40.45
C ASN A 11 -1.61 29.54 40.38
N LYS A 12 -2.40 28.53 40.76
CA LYS A 12 -3.87 28.64 40.78
C LYS A 12 -4.48 28.15 42.09
N GLU A 13 -4.90 29.07 42.93
CA GLU A 13 -5.62 28.83 44.19
C GLU A 13 -7.08 28.33 44.03
N ASN A 14 -7.56 27.98 42.83
CA ASN A 14 -8.94 27.50 42.67
C ASN A 14 -9.13 26.59 41.45
N THR A 15 -8.54 25.40 41.46
CA THR A 15 -8.96 24.28 40.59
C THR A 15 -8.67 22.95 41.29
N SER A 16 -9.61 22.00 41.14
CA SER A 16 -9.66 20.67 41.79
C SER A 16 -8.30 20.09 42.19
N ARG A 17 -8.06 20.00 43.51
CA ARG A 17 -6.90 19.33 44.10
C ARG A 17 -6.84 17.89 43.58
N ALA A 18 -5.63 17.41 43.26
CA ALA A 18 -5.41 16.00 42.99
C ALA A 18 -5.98 15.17 44.16
N PRO A 19 -6.58 13.99 43.91
CA PRO A 19 -7.15 13.16 44.96
C PRO A 19 -6.10 12.85 46.03
N GLU A 20 -6.50 12.88 47.29
CA GLU A 20 -5.63 12.43 48.38
C GLU A 20 -5.30 10.96 48.16
N ILE A 21 -4.00 10.66 48.16
CA ILE A 21 -3.49 9.31 47.99
C ILE A 21 -3.31 8.72 49.39
N ASP A 22 -3.98 7.61 49.68
CA ASP A 22 -3.70 6.82 50.88
C ASP A 22 -2.32 6.17 50.72
N ILE A 23 -1.32 6.78 51.35
CA ILE A 23 0.06 6.32 51.31
C ILE A 23 0.16 4.89 51.88
N THR A 24 -0.66 4.54 52.86
CA THR A 24 -0.67 3.22 53.50
C THR A 24 -1.19 2.14 52.56
N GLU A 25 -2.28 2.43 51.83
CA GLU A 25 -2.80 1.54 50.79
C GLU A 25 -1.79 1.38 49.65
N LEU A 26 -1.20 2.49 49.21
CA LEU A 26 -0.19 2.50 48.16
C LEU A 26 1.05 1.67 48.56
N GLU A 27 1.56 1.84 49.78
CA GLU A 27 2.69 1.07 50.30
C GLU A 27 2.32 -0.41 50.46
N ASN A 28 1.12 -0.75 50.91
CA ASN A 28 0.69 -2.15 51.01
C ASN A 28 0.53 -2.83 49.64
N LEU A 29 0.00 -2.12 48.64
CA LEU A 29 -0.25 -2.68 47.31
C LEU A 29 1.01 -2.76 46.44
N PHE A 30 1.96 -1.85 46.64
CA PHE A 30 3.13 -1.69 45.76
C PHE A 30 4.49 -1.87 46.46
N SER A 31 4.51 -2.33 47.71
CA SER A 31 5.77 -2.73 48.36
C SER A 31 6.31 -4.04 47.78
N VAL A 32 7.63 -4.08 47.60
CA VAL A 32 8.33 -5.31 47.23
C VAL A 32 8.29 -6.24 48.43
N ALA A 33 7.62 -7.38 48.29
CA ALA A 33 7.43 -8.34 49.39
C ALA A 33 8.78 -8.78 49.99
N SER A 34 9.15 -8.23 51.14
CA SER A 34 10.21 -8.76 52.00
C SER A 34 9.65 -9.91 52.82
N ALA A 35 10.14 -11.12 52.56
CA ALA A 35 9.79 -12.31 53.32
C ALA A 35 10.44 -12.28 54.72
N SER A 36 9.64 -11.99 55.74
CA SER A 36 9.84 -12.32 57.16
C SER A 36 8.53 -11.98 57.88
N ASP A 37 7.90 -12.74 58.77
CA ASP A 37 8.09 -14.01 59.47
C ASP A 37 6.64 -14.34 59.96
N GLY A 38 6.10 -15.55 59.99
CA GLY A 38 6.60 -16.71 60.69
C GLY A 38 5.49 -17.73 61.00
N THR A 39 5.91 -18.78 61.72
CA THR A 39 5.18 -19.91 62.33
C THR A 39 4.88 -21.14 61.47
N SER A 40 4.96 -22.29 62.14
CA SER A 40 5.58 -23.54 61.71
C SER A 40 4.58 -24.67 61.54
N LYS A 41 4.81 -25.55 60.54
CA LYS A 41 4.74 -27.03 60.61
C LYS A 41 4.75 -27.68 59.21
N GLY A 42 5.53 -28.76 59.08
CA GLY A 42 5.31 -29.79 58.06
C GLY A 42 6.38 -29.84 56.97
N GLY A 43 7.12 -30.95 56.91
CA GLY A 43 8.30 -31.11 56.08
C GLY A 43 8.02 -31.28 54.59
N GLY A 44 9.02 -30.92 53.81
CA GLY A 44 9.06 -31.11 52.36
C GLY A 44 10.28 -30.39 51.81
N ARG A 45 11.40 -31.11 51.67
CA ARG A 45 12.62 -30.65 50.99
C ARG A 45 12.26 -30.07 49.61
N ARG A 46 12.13 -28.74 49.51
CA ARG A 46 12.30 -28.02 48.25
C ARG A 46 13.78 -27.69 48.14
N GLY A 47 14.40 -28.22 47.08
CA GLY A 47 15.81 -28.03 46.78
C GLY A 47 16.20 -26.55 46.87
N SER A 48 17.42 -26.32 47.35
CA SER A 48 18.07 -25.01 47.37
C SER A 48 17.78 -24.28 46.06
N LYS A 49 17.03 -23.16 46.13
CA LYS A 49 17.11 -22.15 45.08
C LYS A 49 18.53 -21.60 45.16
N ILE A 50 19.42 -22.17 44.37
CA ILE A 50 20.72 -21.58 44.09
C ILE A 50 20.40 -20.22 43.48
N ASN A 51 20.64 -19.14 44.24
CA ASN A 51 20.55 -17.77 43.75
C ASN A 51 21.60 -17.65 42.65
N LYS A 52 21.17 -17.79 41.40
CA LYS A 52 22.04 -17.59 40.24
C LYS A 52 22.44 -16.11 40.22
N PRO A 53 23.72 -15.79 40.07
CA PRO A 53 24.14 -14.40 39.99
C PRO A 53 23.58 -13.78 38.72
N GLU A 54 22.61 -12.88 38.86
CA GLU A 54 22.01 -12.11 37.77
C GLU A 54 22.95 -10.94 37.44
N LYS A 55 23.39 -10.88 36.17
CA LYS A 55 24.28 -9.83 35.66
C LYS A 55 23.61 -8.94 34.64
N ILE A 56 22.48 -9.38 34.12
CA ILE A 56 21.62 -8.65 33.20
C ILE A 56 20.39 -8.15 33.97
N ASP A 57 19.86 -7.00 33.57
CA ASP A 57 18.62 -6.47 34.13
C ASP A 57 17.50 -7.53 34.09
N LEU A 58 16.80 -7.70 35.21
CA LEU A 58 15.78 -8.72 35.41
C LEU A 58 14.69 -8.71 34.32
N ARG A 59 14.24 -7.51 33.91
CA ARG A 59 13.21 -7.37 32.88
C ARG A 59 13.77 -7.73 31.50
N ARG A 60 15.00 -7.32 31.20
CA ARG A 60 15.72 -7.68 29.96
C ARG A 60 15.95 -9.19 29.88
N ALA A 61 16.37 -9.82 30.97
CA ALA A 61 16.60 -11.27 31.06
C ALA A 61 15.29 -12.05 30.88
N TYR A 62 14.22 -11.65 31.58
CA TYR A 62 12.91 -12.29 31.45
C TYR A 62 12.33 -12.20 30.03
N ASN A 63 12.41 -11.03 29.40
CA ASN A 63 11.97 -10.86 28.01
C ASN A 63 12.80 -11.71 27.03
N CYS A 64 14.11 -11.85 27.28
CA CYS A 64 14.99 -12.71 26.49
C CYS A 64 14.59 -14.18 26.64
N GLU A 65 14.34 -14.64 27.87
CA GLU A 65 13.88 -16.01 28.10
C GLU A 65 12.54 -16.29 27.43
N ILE A 66 11.58 -15.35 27.47
CA ILE A 66 10.32 -15.47 26.72
C ILE A 66 10.59 -15.61 25.23
N MET A 67 11.44 -14.76 24.65
CA MET A 67 11.80 -14.85 23.23
C MET A 67 12.39 -16.23 22.91
N LEU A 68 13.30 -16.74 23.73
CA LEU A 68 13.92 -18.06 23.54
C LEU A 68 12.90 -19.19 23.56
N THR A 69 11.79 -19.09 24.31
CA THR A 69 10.72 -20.11 24.25
C THR A 69 10.01 -20.18 22.89
N LYS A 70 10.08 -19.10 22.10
CA LYS A 70 9.50 -19.05 20.74
C LYS A 70 10.42 -19.68 19.70
N ILE A 71 11.72 -19.78 19.98
CA ILE A 71 12.69 -20.42 19.09
C ILE A 71 12.96 -21.84 19.61
N LYS A 72 12.31 -22.82 18.98
CA LYS A 72 12.38 -24.24 19.40
C LYS A 72 13.63 -24.95 18.85
N ILE A 73 14.76 -24.27 18.83
CA ILE A 73 16.02 -24.76 18.26
C ILE A 73 17.06 -24.77 19.38
N PRO A 74 17.81 -25.87 19.58
CA PRO A 74 18.93 -25.90 20.50
C PRO A 74 19.95 -24.79 20.18
N LEU A 75 20.55 -24.19 21.21
CA LEU A 75 21.51 -23.08 21.04
C LEU A 75 22.65 -23.39 20.04
N PRO A 76 23.31 -24.56 20.07
CA PRO A 76 24.36 -24.87 19.10
C PRO A 76 23.84 -24.89 17.65
N ASP A 77 22.67 -25.46 17.43
CA ASP A 77 22.04 -25.54 16.10
C ASP A 77 21.62 -24.16 15.61
N MET A 78 21.15 -23.29 16.52
CA MET A 78 20.84 -21.90 16.22
C MET A 78 22.10 -21.13 15.76
N LEU A 79 23.23 -21.28 16.45
CA LEU A 79 24.49 -20.63 16.03
C LEU A 79 24.96 -21.13 14.66
N ASN A 80 24.83 -22.44 14.41
CA ASN A 80 25.15 -23.02 13.11
C ASN A 80 24.23 -22.48 12.02
N ALA A 81 22.92 -22.35 12.28
CA ALA A 81 21.96 -21.77 11.35
C ALA A 81 22.28 -20.30 11.01
N ILE A 82 22.70 -19.50 12.01
CA ILE A 82 23.16 -18.11 11.79
C ILE A 82 24.40 -18.07 10.89
N LEU A 83 25.40 -18.93 11.15
CA LEU A 83 26.63 -18.96 10.35
C LEU A 83 26.41 -19.56 8.95
N ALA A 84 25.39 -20.41 8.78
CA ALA A 84 25.01 -20.99 7.50
C ALA A 84 24.00 -20.13 6.72
N LEU A 85 23.44 -19.08 7.32
CA LEU A 85 22.33 -18.29 6.77
C LEU A 85 21.13 -19.19 6.39
N ASP A 86 20.84 -20.17 7.24
CA ASP A 86 19.83 -21.19 6.96
C ASP A 86 18.41 -20.72 7.28
N SER A 87 17.75 -20.17 6.26
CA SER A 87 16.36 -19.68 6.35
C SER A 87 15.32 -20.78 6.52
N SER A 88 15.69 -22.06 6.39
CA SER A 88 14.80 -23.19 6.69
C SER A 88 14.75 -23.51 8.18
N ALA A 89 15.83 -23.17 8.91
CA ALA A 89 15.91 -23.32 10.35
C ALA A 89 15.42 -22.07 11.08
N LEU A 90 15.80 -20.87 10.62
CA LEU A 90 15.43 -19.59 11.24
C LEU A 90 14.68 -18.71 10.24
N ASP A 91 13.40 -18.45 10.52
CA ASP A 91 12.59 -17.54 9.72
C ASP A 91 12.91 -16.06 10.01
N ILE A 92 12.37 -15.15 9.19
CA ILE A 92 12.62 -13.71 9.31
C ILE A 92 12.21 -13.15 10.68
N ASP A 93 11.08 -13.59 11.24
CA ASP A 93 10.59 -13.10 12.53
C ASP A 93 11.50 -13.56 13.66
N GLN A 94 12.02 -14.79 13.59
CA GLN A 94 12.99 -15.32 14.52
C GLN A 94 14.31 -14.58 14.43
N VAL A 95 14.83 -14.31 13.23
CA VAL A 95 16.05 -13.53 13.03
C VAL A 95 15.91 -12.11 13.57
N GLU A 96 14.80 -11.41 13.30
CA GLU A 96 14.53 -10.07 13.84
C GLU A 96 14.41 -10.06 15.37
N ASN A 97 13.81 -11.10 15.94
CA ASN A 97 13.80 -11.29 17.40
C ASN A 97 15.24 -11.51 17.92
N LEU A 98 16.06 -12.33 17.27
CA LEU A 98 17.45 -12.53 17.67
C LEU A 98 18.25 -11.21 17.62
N ILE A 99 18.08 -10.41 16.58
CA ILE A 99 18.70 -9.06 16.46
C ILE A 99 18.30 -8.18 17.64
N LYS A 100 17.00 -8.11 17.94
CA LYS A 100 16.47 -7.29 19.05
C LYS A 100 17.04 -7.71 20.41
N PHE A 101 17.36 -8.99 20.57
CA PHE A 101 17.81 -9.57 21.82
C PHE A 101 19.34 -9.82 21.86
N CYS A 102 20.11 -9.40 20.85
CA CYS A 102 21.57 -9.40 20.88
C CYS A 102 22.11 -8.69 22.15
N PRO A 103 23.21 -9.18 22.73
CA PRO A 103 23.80 -8.55 23.90
C PRO A 103 24.40 -7.19 23.54
N THR A 104 24.21 -6.18 24.39
CA THR A 104 24.86 -4.88 24.22
C THR A 104 26.37 -4.98 24.51
N LYS A 105 27.13 -3.93 24.15
CA LYS A 105 28.58 -3.90 24.41
C LYS A 105 28.88 -3.98 25.91
N GLU A 106 28.10 -3.27 26.71
CA GLU A 106 28.19 -3.23 28.17
C GLU A 106 27.86 -4.60 28.79
N GLU A 107 26.83 -5.29 28.27
CA GLU A 107 26.46 -6.64 28.70
C GLU A 107 27.56 -7.64 28.35
N MET A 108 28.13 -7.56 27.14
CA MET A 108 29.25 -8.40 26.73
C MET A 108 30.51 -8.19 27.59
N GLU A 109 30.81 -6.95 27.94
CA GLU A 109 31.94 -6.62 28.85
C GLU A 109 31.69 -7.15 30.25
N THR A 110 30.48 -6.99 30.78
CA THR A 110 30.08 -7.51 32.09
C THR A 110 30.24 -9.03 32.15
N LEU A 111 29.83 -9.74 31.10
CA LEU A 111 29.96 -11.20 31.01
C LEU A 111 31.40 -11.67 30.76
N ARG A 112 32.23 -10.89 30.05
CA ARG A 112 33.67 -11.19 29.92
C ARG A 112 34.41 -11.09 31.25
N ASN A 113 34.11 -10.04 32.02
CA ASN A 113 34.78 -9.72 33.27
C ASN A 113 34.26 -10.55 34.46
N TYR A 114 33.26 -11.41 34.24
CA TYR A 114 32.74 -12.29 35.27
C TYR A 114 33.73 -13.43 35.55
N ASN A 115 34.34 -13.37 36.74
CA ASN A 115 35.33 -14.34 37.23
C ASN A 115 34.73 -15.54 37.99
N GLY A 116 33.40 -15.59 38.13
CA GLY A 116 32.73 -16.72 38.78
C GLY A 116 32.48 -17.89 37.82
N ASP A 117 31.81 -18.93 38.31
CA ASP A 117 31.42 -20.06 37.47
C ASP A 117 30.34 -19.63 36.47
N LYS A 118 30.75 -19.53 35.20
CA LYS A 118 29.85 -19.16 34.10
C LYS A 118 28.69 -20.13 33.97
N GLY A 119 28.81 -21.40 34.35
CA GLY A 119 27.71 -22.38 34.31
C GLY A 119 26.57 -22.10 35.30
N MET A 120 26.82 -21.27 36.32
CA MET A 120 25.82 -20.89 37.32
C MET A 120 24.96 -19.68 36.92
N LEU A 121 25.28 -19.01 35.81
CA LEU A 121 24.53 -17.86 35.34
C LEU A 121 23.11 -18.22 34.86
N GLY A 122 22.23 -17.21 34.79
CA GLY A 122 20.86 -17.32 34.26
C GLY A 122 20.82 -17.75 32.79
N LYS A 123 19.64 -18.15 32.28
CA LYS A 123 19.54 -18.66 30.90
C LYS A 123 19.83 -17.58 29.86
N CYS A 124 19.44 -16.34 30.15
CA CYS A 124 19.76 -15.18 29.32
C CYS A 124 21.27 -14.97 29.20
N GLU A 125 22.00 -15.00 30.32
CA GLU A 125 23.46 -14.90 30.32
C GLU A 125 24.13 -16.06 29.59
N GLN A 126 23.65 -17.30 29.76
CA GLN A 126 24.15 -18.45 28.99
C GLN A 126 23.98 -18.21 27.49
N PHE A 127 22.80 -17.76 27.07
CA PHE A 127 22.51 -17.44 25.69
C PHE A 127 23.45 -16.36 25.14
N PHE A 128 23.69 -15.29 25.89
CA PHE A 128 24.62 -14.24 25.48
C PHE A 128 26.06 -14.75 25.37
N LEU A 129 26.51 -15.59 26.31
CA LEU A 129 27.83 -16.22 26.23
C LEU A 129 27.99 -17.08 24.98
N GLU A 130 26.94 -17.77 24.54
CA GLU A 130 26.93 -18.52 23.28
C GLU A 130 26.98 -17.59 22.06
N LEU A 131 26.15 -16.54 22.01
CA LEU A 131 26.18 -15.55 20.92
C LEU A 131 27.54 -14.86 20.80
N MET A 132 28.20 -14.57 21.93
CA MET A 132 29.51 -13.93 21.98
C MET A 132 30.63 -14.78 21.36
N LYS A 133 30.41 -16.09 21.16
CA LYS A 133 31.36 -16.94 20.41
C LYS A 133 31.36 -16.60 18.93
N VAL A 134 30.27 -16.05 18.41
CA VAL A 134 30.15 -15.61 17.01
C VAL A 134 30.65 -14.17 16.90
N PRO A 135 31.76 -13.92 16.17
CA PRO A 135 32.24 -12.56 15.96
C PRO A 135 31.19 -11.70 15.27
N ARG A 136 30.94 -10.49 15.79
CA ARG A 136 29.98 -9.52 15.23
C ARG A 136 28.60 -10.14 14.95
N VAL A 137 28.10 -10.97 15.87
CA VAL A 137 26.83 -11.72 15.73
C VAL A 137 25.64 -10.87 15.28
N GLU A 138 25.49 -9.65 15.80
CA GLU A 138 24.41 -8.74 15.37
C GLU A 138 24.55 -8.35 13.89
N SER A 139 25.77 -8.06 13.43
CA SER A 139 26.06 -7.75 12.02
C SER A 139 25.71 -8.94 11.12
N LYS A 140 26.15 -10.15 11.50
CA LYS A 140 25.84 -11.39 10.76
C LYS A 140 24.34 -11.68 10.72
N LEU A 141 23.62 -11.45 11.82
CA LEU A 141 22.16 -11.58 11.87
C LEU A 141 21.44 -10.55 10.97
N ARG A 142 21.93 -9.31 10.92
CA ARG A 142 21.37 -8.29 10.02
C ARG A 142 21.60 -8.63 8.55
N VAL A 143 22.79 -9.16 8.23
CA VAL A 143 23.07 -9.73 6.91
C VAL A 143 22.14 -10.89 6.61
N PHE A 144 21.93 -11.79 7.57
CA PHE A 144 21.01 -12.91 7.41
C PHE A 144 19.57 -12.45 7.11
N SER A 145 19.03 -11.52 7.90
CA SER A 145 17.71 -10.91 7.66
C SER A 145 17.61 -10.31 6.25
N PHE A 146 18.65 -9.60 5.81
CA PHE A 146 18.70 -9.07 4.45
C PHE A 146 18.70 -10.19 3.39
N THR A 147 19.51 -11.23 3.54
CA THR A 147 19.55 -12.35 2.56
C THR A 147 18.21 -13.08 2.45
N ILE A 148 17.45 -13.21 3.55
CA ILE A 148 16.10 -13.80 3.53
C ILE A 148 15.13 -12.93 2.73
N SER A 149 15.19 -11.61 2.92
CA SER A 149 14.24 -10.66 2.35
C SER A 149 14.61 -10.15 0.94
N PHE A 150 15.87 -10.33 0.53
CA PHE A 150 16.44 -9.75 -0.69
C PHE A 150 15.62 -10.06 -1.95
N SER A 151 15.32 -11.34 -2.21
CA SER A 151 14.63 -11.74 -3.44
C SER A 151 13.23 -11.11 -3.53
N ASN A 152 12.50 -11.07 -2.41
CA ASN A 152 11.18 -10.43 -2.36
C ASN A 152 11.29 -8.93 -2.61
N GLN A 153 12.21 -8.23 -1.93
CA GLN A 153 12.42 -6.79 -2.12
C GLN A 153 12.76 -6.45 -3.59
N VAL A 154 13.65 -7.22 -4.21
CA VAL A 154 14.03 -7.02 -5.62
C VAL A 154 12.85 -7.30 -6.56
N ASN A 155 12.08 -8.35 -6.32
CA ASN A 155 10.92 -8.70 -7.15
C ASN A 155 9.79 -7.68 -7.03
N ASP A 156 9.49 -7.22 -5.83
CA ASP A 156 8.46 -6.21 -5.58
C ASP A 156 8.84 -4.88 -6.24
N LEU A 157 10.09 -4.43 -6.08
CA LEU A 157 10.63 -3.26 -6.77
C LEU A 157 10.53 -3.41 -8.29
N ARG A 158 10.96 -4.55 -8.84
CA ARG A 158 10.93 -4.80 -10.29
C ARG A 158 9.50 -4.78 -10.83
N SER A 159 8.55 -5.36 -10.09
CA SER A 159 7.13 -5.38 -10.45
C SER A 159 6.53 -3.97 -10.50
N ASN A 160 6.80 -3.16 -9.48
CA ASN A 160 6.35 -1.77 -9.42
C ASN A 160 6.97 -0.92 -10.55
N LEU A 161 8.27 -1.10 -10.80
CA LEU A 161 8.99 -0.43 -11.89
C LEU A 161 8.44 -0.81 -13.27
N SER A 162 8.15 -2.09 -13.51
CA SER A 162 7.50 -2.54 -14.75
C SER A 162 6.13 -1.89 -14.93
N THR A 163 5.32 -1.88 -13.87
CA THR A 163 3.96 -1.30 -13.88
C THR A 163 3.98 0.18 -14.31
N ILE A 164 4.95 0.97 -13.83
CA ILE A 164 5.12 2.38 -14.23
C ILE A 164 5.50 2.49 -15.72
N ASN A 165 6.44 1.67 -16.18
CA ASN A 165 6.88 1.68 -17.57
C ASN A 165 5.76 1.27 -18.52
N ASP A 166 5.02 0.22 -18.16
CA ASP A 166 3.90 -0.30 -18.94
C ASP A 166 2.78 0.74 -19.03
N ALA A 167 2.39 1.35 -17.90
CA ALA A 167 1.40 2.45 -17.91
C ALA A 167 1.86 3.65 -18.75
N THR A 168 3.14 4.03 -18.68
CA THR A 168 3.70 5.12 -19.49
C THR A 168 3.63 4.80 -20.98
N ARG A 169 4.01 3.58 -21.35
CA ARG A 169 3.97 3.10 -22.74
C ARG A 169 2.54 3.09 -23.26
N GLU A 170 1.63 2.46 -22.52
CA GLU A 170 0.19 2.38 -22.84
C GLU A 170 -0.43 3.75 -23.11
N VAL A 171 -0.17 4.73 -22.23
CA VAL A 171 -0.69 6.09 -22.41
C VAL A 171 -0.12 6.78 -23.64
N LYS A 172 1.19 6.64 -23.89
CA LYS A 172 1.85 7.29 -25.03
C LYS A 172 1.52 6.64 -26.37
N GLU A 173 1.25 5.34 -26.37
CA GLU A 173 0.98 4.55 -27.58
C GLU A 173 -0.51 4.43 -27.91
N SER A 174 -1.43 4.66 -26.95
CA SER A 174 -2.87 4.59 -27.21
C SER A 174 -3.31 5.63 -28.25
N ALA A 175 -3.57 5.14 -29.47
CA ALA A 175 -4.13 5.94 -30.56
C ALA A 175 -5.54 6.44 -30.21
N LYS A 176 -6.31 5.63 -29.46
CA LYS A 176 -7.66 5.98 -29.03
C LYS A 176 -7.65 7.18 -28.08
N LEU A 177 -6.79 7.16 -27.06
CA LEU A 177 -6.64 8.28 -26.14
C LEU A 177 -6.25 9.56 -26.89
N ARG A 178 -5.29 9.47 -27.82
CA ARG A 178 -4.87 10.61 -28.65
C ARG A 178 -6.02 11.21 -29.46
N GLN A 179 -6.86 10.37 -30.08
CA GLN A 179 -8.01 10.81 -30.85
C GLN A 179 -9.10 11.45 -29.96
N ILE A 180 -9.29 10.93 -28.75
CA ILE A 180 -10.17 11.53 -27.74
C ILE A 180 -9.67 12.91 -27.31
N MET A 181 -8.36 13.06 -27.02
CA MET A 181 -7.77 14.36 -26.69
C MET A 181 -7.96 15.39 -27.82
N GLN A 182 -7.77 14.96 -29.08
CA GLN A 182 -8.00 15.82 -30.24
C GLN A 182 -9.47 16.22 -30.38
N THR A 183 -10.40 15.30 -30.10
CA THR A 183 -11.84 15.59 -30.11
C THR A 183 -12.20 16.61 -29.03
N ILE A 184 -11.64 16.47 -27.83
CA ILE A 184 -11.82 17.43 -26.73
C ILE A 184 -11.29 18.81 -27.13
N LEU A 185 -10.12 18.89 -27.76
CA LEU A 185 -9.56 20.15 -28.23
C LEU A 185 -10.48 20.83 -29.25
N THR A 186 -11.00 20.07 -30.21
CA THR A 186 -11.94 20.58 -31.23
C THR A 186 -13.22 21.11 -30.58
N LEU A 187 -13.81 20.37 -29.64
CA LEU A 187 -15.00 20.81 -28.90
C LEU A 187 -14.71 22.08 -28.09
N GLY A 188 -13.58 22.12 -27.39
CA GLY A 188 -13.14 23.28 -26.62
C GLY A 188 -12.97 24.52 -27.49
N ASN A 189 -12.35 24.39 -28.67
CA ASN A 189 -12.16 25.50 -29.61
C ASN A 189 -13.48 26.00 -30.19
N ALA A 190 -14.42 25.10 -30.51
CA ALA A 190 -15.74 25.48 -30.98
C ALA A 190 -16.54 26.23 -29.91
N LEU A 191 -16.51 25.76 -28.66
CA LEU A 191 -17.23 26.40 -27.54
C LEU A 191 -16.63 27.76 -27.16
N ASN A 192 -15.32 27.93 -27.31
CA ASN A 192 -14.61 29.16 -26.96
C ASN A 192 -14.38 30.10 -28.16
N GLN A 193 -15.05 29.88 -29.29
CA GLN A 193 -14.91 30.70 -30.48
C GLN A 193 -15.19 32.18 -30.16
N GLY A 194 -14.30 33.06 -30.60
CA GLY A 194 -14.39 34.51 -30.34
C GLY A 194 -13.93 34.96 -28.95
N THR A 195 -13.42 34.04 -28.12
CA THR A 195 -12.78 34.37 -26.84
C THR A 195 -11.26 34.21 -26.90
N ALA A 196 -10.52 34.72 -25.91
CA ALA A 196 -9.09 34.50 -25.77
C ALA A 196 -8.69 33.01 -25.60
N ARG A 197 -9.65 32.13 -25.33
CA ARG A 197 -9.44 30.68 -25.22
C ARG A 197 -9.82 29.91 -26.50
N GLY A 198 -10.25 30.60 -27.55
CA GLY A 198 -10.48 30.01 -28.86
C GLY A 198 -9.17 29.74 -29.61
N SER A 199 -9.22 28.84 -30.60
CA SER A 199 -8.06 28.48 -31.46
C SER A 199 -6.82 28.00 -30.70
N ALA A 200 -7.01 27.32 -29.57
CA ALA A 200 -5.93 26.68 -28.84
C ALA A 200 -5.33 25.53 -29.66
N VAL A 201 -4.01 25.34 -29.53
CA VAL A 201 -3.26 24.23 -30.13
C VAL A 201 -3.11 23.03 -29.18
N GLY A 202 -3.54 23.21 -27.92
CA GLY A 202 -3.48 22.20 -26.86
C GLY A 202 -4.11 22.76 -25.58
N PHE A 203 -4.23 21.91 -24.55
CA PHE A 203 -4.76 22.29 -23.24
C PHE A 203 -3.99 21.60 -22.12
N LYS A 204 -4.03 22.20 -20.93
CA LYS A 204 -3.43 21.63 -19.70
C LYS A 204 -4.18 20.40 -19.22
N LEU A 205 -3.47 19.41 -18.68
CA LEU A 205 -4.02 18.09 -18.37
C LEU A 205 -5.22 18.15 -17.41
N ASP A 206 -5.16 19.02 -16.40
CA ASP A 206 -6.26 19.25 -15.44
C ASP A 206 -7.58 19.71 -16.10
N SER A 207 -7.54 20.22 -17.33
CA SER A 207 -8.74 20.63 -18.07
C SER A 207 -9.68 19.45 -18.35
N LEU A 208 -9.15 18.21 -18.38
CA LEU A 208 -9.96 17.00 -18.52
C LEU A 208 -11.02 16.86 -17.42
N LEU A 209 -10.68 17.28 -16.20
CA LEU A 209 -11.58 17.16 -15.05
C LEU A 209 -12.75 18.15 -15.13
N LYS A 210 -12.59 19.25 -15.87
CA LYS A 210 -13.58 20.32 -16.03
C LYS A 210 -14.67 20.01 -17.07
N LEU A 211 -14.50 18.93 -17.83
CA LEU A 211 -15.50 18.50 -18.82
C LEU A 211 -16.83 18.10 -18.16
N SER A 212 -16.75 17.58 -16.93
CA SER A 212 -17.93 17.25 -16.12
C SER A 212 -18.61 18.47 -15.50
N ASP A 213 -17.90 19.60 -15.37
CA ASP A 213 -18.44 20.83 -14.79
C ASP A 213 -19.12 21.72 -15.84
N THR A 214 -18.69 21.62 -17.09
CA THR A 214 -19.22 22.43 -18.19
C THR A 214 -20.58 21.89 -18.62
N ARG A 215 -21.67 22.61 -18.30
CA ARG A 215 -23.04 22.21 -18.63
C ARG A 215 -23.56 22.82 -19.92
N ALA A 216 -24.40 22.08 -20.63
CA ALA A 216 -25.20 22.61 -21.73
C ALA A 216 -26.20 23.66 -21.22
N ARG A 217 -26.67 24.55 -22.11
CA ARG A 217 -27.61 25.64 -21.77
C ARG A 217 -28.90 25.15 -21.07
N ASN A 218 -29.34 23.93 -21.39
CA ASN A 218 -30.53 23.33 -20.78
C ASN A 218 -30.26 22.66 -19.42
N ASN A 219 -29.02 22.70 -18.92
CA ASN A 219 -28.53 22.04 -17.70
C ASN A 219 -28.72 20.51 -17.64
N LYS A 220 -29.19 19.87 -18.72
CA LYS A 220 -29.50 18.43 -18.75
C LYS A 220 -28.28 17.53 -18.99
N MET A 221 -27.22 18.06 -19.59
CA MET A 221 -26.02 17.29 -19.90
C MET A 221 -24.74 18.13 -19.71
N THR A 222 -23.63 17.46 -19.47
CA THR A 222 -22.30 18.08 -19.38
C THR A 222 -21.53 17.90 -20.69
N LEU A 223 -20.40 18.59 -20.85
CA LEU A 223 -19.53 18.41 -22.01
C LEU A 223 -18.95 16.99 -22.07
N MET A 224 -18.71 16.34 -20.93
CA MET A 224 -18.32 14.93 -20.88
C MET A 224 -19.41 14.01 -21.46
N HIS A 225 -20.68 14.24 -21.11
CA HIS A 225 -21.81 13.49 -21.69
C HIS A 225 -21.89 13.72 -23.19
N TYR A 226 -21.74 14.97 -23.64
CA TYR A 226 -21.78 15.29 -25.06
C TYR A 226 -20.63 14.63 -25.83
N LEU A 227 -19.41 14.63 -25.27
CA LEU A 227 -18.27 13.90 -25.83
C LEU A 227 -18.59 12.41 -25.99
N CYS A 228 -19.05 11.75 -24.93
CA CYS A 228 -19.39 10.32 -24.98
C CYS A 228 -20.47 10.03 -26.03
N LYS A 229 -21.49 10.87 -26.13
CA LYS A 229 -22.54 10.76 -27.15
C LYS A 229 -21.98 10.92 -28.57
N LEU A 230 -21.17 11.95 -28.79
CA LEU A 230 -20.55 12.21 -30.10
C LEU A 230 -19.65 11.05 -30.53
N LEU A 231 -18.84 10.51 -29.62
CA LEU A 231 -18.00 9.36 -29.87
C LEU A 231 -18.83 8.12 -30.20
N ALA A 232 -19.91 7.84 -29.46
CA ALA A 232 -20.80 6.73 -29.76
C ALA A 232 -21.43 6.81 -31.17
N GLU A 233 -21.76 8.02 -31.64
CA GLU A 233 -22.38 8.23 -32.95
C GLU A 233 -21.38 8.23 -34.11
N LYS A 234 -20.12 8.65 -33.89
CA LYS A 234 -19.16 8.92 -34.97
C LYS A 234 -17.90 8.05 -34.96
N MET A 235 -17.47 7.62 -33.78
CA MET A 235 -16.21 6.89 -33.55
C MET A 235 -16.39 5.89 -32.38
N PRO A 236 -17.30 4.91 -32.49
CA PRO A 236 -17.64 4.01 -31.38
C PRO A 236 -16.45 3.15 -30.92
N GLU A 237 -15.45 2.93 -31.78
CA GLU A 237 -14.20 2.23 -31.47
C GLU A 237 -13.34 2.94 -30.40
N LEU A 238 -13.64 4.21 -30.09
CA LEU A 238 -12.96 4.97 -29.05
C LEU A 238 -13.59 4.79 -27.66
N LEU A 239 -14.80 4.23 -27.56
CA LEU A 239 -15.53 4.12 -26.29
C LEU A 239 -14.91 3.16 -25.28
N ASP A 240 -13.99 2.30 -25.73
CA ASP A 240 -13.28 1.34 -24.90
C ASP A 240 -11.76 1.61 -24.84
N PHE A 241 -11.34 2.87 -25.04
CA PHE A 241 -9.93 3.27 -24.92
C PHE A 241 -9.29 2.92 -23.57
N ASP A 242 -10.10 2.79 -22.51
CA ASP A 242 -9.63 2.39 -21.20
C ASP A 242 -9.04 0.97 -21.18
N LYS A 243 -9.40 0.11 -22.15
CA LYS A 243 -8.80 -1.21 -22.32
C LYS A 243 -7.36 -1.15 -22.82
N ASP A 244 -6.94 -0.03 -23.40
CA ASP A 244 -5.54 0.18 -23.80
C ASP A 244 -4.66 0.55 -22.59
N LEU A 245 -5.26 0.86 -21.42
CA LEU A 245 -4.60 1.50 -20.27
C LEU A 245 -4.67 0.61 -19.01
N VAL A 246 -4.35 -0.67 -19.15
CA VAL A 246 -4.59 -1.70 -18.12
C VAL A 246 -3.74 -1.49 -16.85
N HIS A 247 -2.53 -0.93 -16.96
CA HIS A 247 -1.65 -0.71 -15.81
C HIS A 247 -1.86 0.65 -15.14
N LEU A 248 -2.64 1.55 -15.75
CA LEU A 248 -2.73 2.95 -15.32
C LEU A 248 -3.26 3.11 -13.89
N GLU A 249 -4.28 2.33 -13.47
CA GLU A 249 -4.84 2.39 -12.11
C GLU A 249 -3.92 1.76 -11.05
N ALA A 250 -3.12 0.76 -11.43
CA ALA A 250 -2.11 0.22 -10.53
C ALA A 250 -0.95 1.22 -10.36
N ALA A 251 -0.47 1.77 -11.48
CA ALA A 251 0.62 2.73 -11.50
C ALA A 251 0.29 4.02 -10.71
N SER A 252 -0.96 4.49 -10.73
CA SER A 252 -1.36 5.69 -9.99
C SER A 252 -1.31 5.54 -8.46
N LYS A 253 -1.13 4.31 -7.95
CA LYS A 253 -1.02 4.02 -6.51
C LYS A 253 0.43 3.90 -6.04
N ILE A 254 1.38 3.85 -6.97
CA ILE A 254 2.80 3.72 -6.69
C ILE A 254 3.39 5.11 -6.45
N GLN A 255 4.18 5.26 -5.39
CA GLN A 255 4.87 6.51 -5.08
C GLN A 255 6.35 6.39 -5.46
N LEU A 256 6.85 7.28 -6.31
CA LEU A 256 8.25 7.29 -6.75
C LEU A 256 9.21 7.47 -5.58
N LYS A 257 8.79 8.20 -4.54
CA LYS A 257 9.55 8.35 -3.30
C LYS A 257 9.73 7.03 -2.56
N SER A 258 8.68 6.21 -2.43
CA SER A 258 8.76 4.88 -1.80
C SER A 258 9.74 4.00 -2.56
N LEU A 259 9.66 3.99 -3.89
CA LEU A 259 10.58 3.23 -4.73
C LEU A 259 12.04 3.68 -4.55
N ALA A 260 12.28 4.97 -4.38
CA ALA A 260 13.62 5.48 -4.11
C ALA A 260 14.16 4.99 -2.76
N GLU A 261 13.33 4.99 -1.72
CA GLU A 261 13.68 4.50 -0.38
C GLU A 261 13.95 2.98 -0.40
N GLU A 262 13.11 2.21 -1.09
CA GLU A 262 13.26 0.77 -1.28
C GLU A 262 14.54 0.43 -2.08
N MET A 263 14.80 1.12 -3.20
CA MET A 263 16.03 0.95 -4.00
C MET A 263 17.29 1.27 -3.18
N GLN A 264 17.22 2.31 -2.34
CA GLN A 264 18.30 2.66 -1.42
C GLN A 264 18.49 1.60 -0.35
N ALA A 265 17.40 1.04 0.20
CA ALA A 265 17.46 -0.02 1.19
C ALA A 265 18.13 -1.29 0.64
N VAL A 266 17.78 -1.70 -0.59
CA VAL A 266 18.42 -2.84 -1.27
C VAL A 266 19.92 -2.58 -1.51
N SER A 267 20.27 -1.42 -2.04
CA SER A 267 21.67 -1.05 -2.30
C SER A 267 22.52 -1.03 -1.02
N LYS A 268 22.01 -0.40 0.04
CA LYS A 268 22.68 -0.34 1.35
C LYS A 268 22.73 -1.71 2.03
N GLY A 269 21.72 -2.55 1.83
CA GLY A 269 21.70 -3.92 2.32
C GLY A 269 22.85 -4.72 1.72
N LEU A 270 23.02 -4.64 0.39
CA LEU A 270 24.10 -5.31 -0.32
C LEU A 270 25.49 -4.81 0.13
N GLU A 271 25.67 -3.49 0.26
CA GLU A 271 26.90 -2.90 0.79
C GLU A 271 27.27 -3.45 2.19
N LYS A 272 26.28 -3.64 3.06
CA LYS A 272 26.50 -4.24 4.39
C LYS A 272 26.91 -5.70 4.31
N VAL A 273 26.41 -6.45 3.31
CA VAL A 273 26.86 -7.83 3.07
C VAL A 273 28.32 -7.86 2.68
N GLU A 274 28.75 -7.00 1.75
CA GLU A 274 30.15 -6.88 1.31
C GLU A 274 31.07 -6.47 2.47
N GLN A 275 30.64 -5.51 3.29
CA GLN A 275 31.38 -5.06 4.47
C GLN A 275 31.55 -6.17 5.50
N GLU A 276 30.50 -6.94 5.80
CA GLU A 276 30.59 -8.05 6.76
C GLU A 276 31.40 -9.21 6.20
N LEU A 277 31.33 -9.49 4.89
CA LEU A 277 32.19 -10.47 4.24
C LEU A 277 33.67 -10.10 4.45
N THR A 278 34.03 -8.84 4.16
CA THR A 278 35.41 -8.33 4.34
C THR A 278 35.83 -8.38 5.81
N ALA A 279 34.97 -7.94 6.73
CA ALA A 279 35.26 -7.97 8.16
C ALA A 279 35.47 -9.41 8.68
N SER A 280 34.78 -10.39 8.08
CA SER A 280 34.84 -11.78 8.50
C SER A 280 36.13 -12.50 8.15
N ASP A 281 37.00 -11.95 7.29
CA ASP A 281 38.31 -12.53 7.00
C ASP A 281 39.19 -12.67 8.25
N ASN A 282 38.98 -11.80 9.24
CA ASN A 282 39.72 -11.80 10.51
C ASN A 282 39.11 -12.73 11.59
N ASP A 283 38.02 -13.43 11.30
CA ASP A 283 37.31 -14.26 12.29
C ASP A 283 37.93 -15.65 12.49
N GLY A 284 38.88 -16.05 11.63
CA GLY A 284 39.42 -17.40 11.62
C GLY A 284 38.43 -18.44 11.10
N THR A 285 38.57 -19.70 11.52
CA THR A 285 37.83 -20.84 10.94
C THR A 285 36.33 -20.82 11.22
N ILE A 286 35.88 -20.12 12.26
CA ILE A 286 34.47 -20.09 12.67
C ILE A 286 33.55 -19.48 11.61
N SER A 287 34.04 -18.49 10.86
CA SER A 287 33.29 -17.80 9.80
C SER A 287 33.55 -18.37 8.40
N SER A 288 34.34 -19.43 8.25
CA SER A 288 34.69 -19.98 6.93
C SER A 288 33.47 -20.45 6.11
N GLY A 289 32.51 -21.10 6.77
CA GLY A 289 31.23 -21.47 6.16
C GLY A 289 30.41 -20.25 5.77
N PHE A 290 30.28 -19.30 6.69
CA PHE A 290 29.57 -18.04 6.48
C PHE A 290 30.11 -17.24 5.28
N GLN A 291 31.43 -17.09 5.18
CA GLN A 291 32.10 -16.44 4.05
C GLN A 291 31.75 -17.10 2.72
N LYS A 292 31.74 -18.43 2.67
CA LYS A 292 31.40 -19.18 1.47
C LYS A 292 29.95 -18.94 1.05
N VAL A 293 29.02 -18.96 1.99
CA VAL A 293 27.59 -18.68 1.71
C VAL A 293 27.41 -17.24 1.22
N LEU A 294 28.07 -16.27 1.85
CA LEU A 294 28.00 -14.86 1.42
C LEU A 294 28.57 -14.63 0.03
N LYS A 295 29.70 -15.24 -0.32
CA LYS A 295 30.28 -15.14 -1.67
C LYS A 295 29.28 -15.64 -2.72
N ASN A 296 28.71 -16.82 -2.50
CA ASN A 296 27.70 -17.39 -3.40
C ASN A 296 26.45 -16.49 -3.54
N PHE A 297 26.01 -15.87 -2.43
CA PHE A 297 24.91 -14.91 -2.46
C PHE A 297 25.27 -13.68 -3.30
N LEU A 298 26.44 -13.06 -3.05
CA LEU A 298 26.90 -11.86 -3.75
C LEU A 298 27.06 -12.08 -5.27
N ASP A 299 27.54 -13.25 -5.69
CA ASP A 299 27.71 -13.62 -7.10
C ASP A 299 26.42 -13.40 -7.93
N THR A 300 25.25 -13.55 -7.30
CA THR A 300 23.94 -13.34 -7.94
C THR A 300 23.33 -11.99 -7.58
N ALA A 301 23.41 -11.59 -6.31
CA ALA A 301 22.78 -10.39 -5.80
C ALA A 301 23.34 -9.11 -6.44
N GLU A 302 24.66 -9.03 -6.68
CA GLU A 302 25.28 -7.87 -7.34
C GLU A 302 24.74 -7.67 -8.76
N ALA A 303 24.60 -8.75 -9.53
CA ALA A 303 24.06 -8.70 -10.88
C ALA A 303 22.59 -8.26 -10.88
N GLU A 304 21.80 -8.76 -9.93
CA GLU A 304 20.39 -8.37 -9.77
C GLU A 304 20.23 -6.90 -9.38
N VAL A 305 21.01 -6.40 -8.41
CA VAL A 305 20.96 -4.99 -7.99
C VAL A 305 21.42 -4.07 -9.11
N LYS A 306 22.45 -4.44 -9.87
CA LYS A 306 22.90 -3.67 -11.04
C LYS A 306 21.83 -3.59 -12.13
N SER A 307 21.18 -4.71 -12.42
CA SER A 307 20.05 -4.77 -13.36
C SER A 307 18.89 -3.88 -12.87
N LEU A 308 18.52 -4.01 -11.59
CA LEU A 308 17.44 -3.25 -10.98
C LEU A 308 17.72 -1.74 -10.96
N THR A 309 18.96 -1.34 -10.68
CA THR A 309 19.39 0.07 -10.71
C THR A 309 19.24 0.66 -12.11
N THR A 310 19.60 -0.12 -13.15
CA THR A 310 19.46 0.32 -14.54
C THR A 310 17.98 0.52 -14.89
N LEU A 311 17.12 -0.42 -14.52
CA LEU A 311 15.67 -0.33 -14.70
C LEU A 311 15.09 0.88 -13.95
N TYR A 312 15.50 1.10 -12.70
CA TYR A 312 15.05 2.23 -11.87
C TYR A 312 15.34 3.58 -12.55
N ILE A 313 16.56 3.76 -13.08
CA ILE A 313 16.95 4.99 -13.79
C ILE A 313 16.13 5.18 -15.07
N GLU A 314 15.93 4.10 -15.83
CA GLU A 314 15.12 4.14 -17.05
C GLU A 314 13.66 4.52 -16.76
N VAL A 315 13.06 3.89 -15.76
CA VAL A 315 11.69 4.16 -15.32
C VAL A 315 11.53 5.59 -14.83
N GLY A 316 12.50 6.13 -14.08
CA GLY A 316 12.50 7.54 -13.67
C GLY A 316 12.42 8.50 -14.87
N ARG A 317 13.22 8.24 -15.91
CA ARG A 317 13.17 9.02 -17.17
C ARG A 317 11.86 8.83 -17.91
N SER A 318 11.34 7.60 -17.94
CA SER A 318 10.06 7.25 -18.57
C SER A 318 8.92 8.02 -17.91
N ALA A 319 8.87 8.04 -16.58
CA ALA A 319 7.92 8.77 -15.76
C ALA A 319 7.95 10.28 -16.04
N ASP A 320 9.13 10.91 -16.03
CA ASP A 320 9.29 12.32 -16.40
C ASP A 320 8.83 12.59 -17.84
N SER A 321 9.13 11.67 -18.76
CA SER A 321 8.72 11.79 -20.16
C SER A 321 7.20 11.78 -20.33
N LEU A 322 6.46 11.16 -19.42
CA LEU A 322 5.00 11.15 -19.45
C LEU A 322 4.43 12.53 -19.10
N SER A 323 4.95 13.19 -18.06
CA SER A 323 4.56 14.57 -17.73
C SER A 323 4.87 15.53 -18.87
N LEU A 324 6.08 15.42 -19.45
CA LEU A 324 6.49 16.23 -20.60
C LEU A 324 5.61 15.99 -21.83
N TYR A 325 5.18 14.75 -22.06
CA TYR A 325 4.30 14.39 -23.17
C TYR A 325 2.93 15.11 -23.12
N PHE A 326 2.41 15.40 -21.92
CA PHE A 326 1.20 16.21 -21.72
C PHE A 326 1.48 17.72 -21.60
N GLY A 327 2.73 18.16 -21.82
CA GLY A 327 3.12 19.56 -21.70
C GLY A 327 3.13 20.06 -20.25
N GLU A 328 3.31 19.15 -19.30
CA GLU A 328 3.47 19.47 -17.88
C GLU A 328 4.93 19.41 -17.45
N ASP A 329 5.26 20.16 -16.40
CA ASP A 329 6.58 20.16 -15.77
C ASP A 329 6.64 19.02 -14.74
N PRO A 330 7.53 18.02 -14.88
CA PRO A 330 7.65 16.91 -13.94
C PRO A 330 7.87 17.34 -12.49
N ALA A 331 8.50 18.50 -12.26
CA ALA A 331 8.72 19.03 -10.90
C ALA A 331 7.43 19.56 -10.26
N ARG A 332 6.43 19.94 -11.06
CA ARG A 332 5.17 20.54 -10.61
C ARG A 332 3.98 19.60 -10.73
N CYS A 333 4.01 18.72 -11.72
CA CYS A 333 3.00 17.71 -12.02
C CYS A 333 3.74 16.39 -12.26
N PRO A 334 4.14 15.70 -11.18
CA PRO A 334 4.89 14.46 -11.28
C PRO A 334 4.00 13.34 -11.83
N PHE A 335 4.62 12.20 -12.13
CA PHE A 335 3.98 11.02 -12.68
C PHE A 335 2.70 10.61 -11.93
N GLU A 336 2.72 10.64 -10.60
CA GLU A 336 1.58 10.28 -9.76
C GLU A 336 0.38 11.20 -10.01
N GLN A 337 0.63 12.50 -10.19
CA GLN A 337 -0.43 13.45 -10.48
C GLN A 337 -0.99 13.24 -11.88
N VAL A 338 -0.13 13.05 -12.88
CA VAL A 338 -0.53 12.78 -14.28
C VAL A 338 -1.40 11.54 -14.36
N THR A 339 -0.93 10.42 -13.80
CA THR A 339 -1.66 9.15 -13.78
C THR A 339 -2.98 9.28 -13.00
N GLN A 340 -2.99 9.97 -11.87
CA GLN A 340 -4.22 10.21 -11.11
C GLN A 340 -5.25 11.01 -11.91
N ILE A 341 -4.85 12.05 -12.64
CA ILE A 341 -5.77 12.83 -13.50
C ILE A 341 -6.36 11.94 -14.58
N LEU A 342 -5.54 11.11 -15.23
CA LEU A 342 -6.00 10.19 -16.28
C LEU A 342 -6.97 9.13 -15.71
N VAL A 343 -6.68 8.57 -14.53
CA VAL A 343 -7.59 7.62 -13.84
C VAL A 343 -8.93 8.27 -13.54
N VAL A 344 -8.93 9.51 -13.01
CA VAL A 344 -10.18 10.24 -12.74
C VAL A 344 -10.93 10.52 -14.03
N PHE A 345 -10.22 10.97 -15.09
CA PHE A 345 -10.82 11.17 -16.41
C PHE A 345 -11.49 9.90 -16.95
N MET A 346 -10.82 8.74 -16.89
CA MET A 346 -11.41 7.46 -17.31
C MET A 346 -12.67 7.13 -16.50
N LYS A 347 -12.66 7.35 -15.19
CA LYS A 347 -13.83 7.10 -14.32
C LYS A 347 -15.00 8.03 -14.67
N LEU A 348 -14.72 9.31 -14.90
CA LEU A 348 -15.72 10.29 -15.33
C LEU A 348 -16.29 9.96 -16.70
N PHE A 349 -15.43 9.57 -17.65
CA PHE A 349 -15.83 9.17 -19.00
C PHE A 349 -16.76 7.96 -18.97
N LYS A 350 -16.37 6.88 -18.28
CA LYS A 350 -17.18 5.66 -18.14
C LYS A 350 -18.54 5.99 -17.53
N LYS A 351 -18.55 6.75 -16.43
CA LYS A 351 -19.77 7.18 -15.77
C LYS A 351 -20.70 7.93 -16.73
N SER A 352 -20.21 8.94 -17.44
CA SER A 352 -21.04 9.72 -18.38
C SER A 352 -21.50 8.92 -19.60
N ARG A 353 -20.70 7.95 -20.06
CA ARG A 353 -21.11 7.01 -21.11
C ARG A 353 -22.27 6.13 -20.64
N ASP A 354 -22.14 5.53 -19.46
CA ASP A 354 -23.17 4.64 -18.91
C ASP A 354 -24.46 5.42 -18.58
N GLU A 355 -24.35 6.66 -18.09
CA GLU A 355 -25.49 7.58 -17.88
C GLU A 355 -26.20 7.93 -19.20
N ASN A 356 -25.45 8.16 -20.30
CA ASN A 356 -26.03 8.38 -21.62
C ASN A 356 -26.78 7.15 -22.16
N GLU A 357 -26.21 5.96 -21.99
CA GLU A 357 -26.83 4.71 -22.43
C GLU A 357 -28.14 4.46 -21.69
N GLN A 358 -28.15 4.66 -20.37
CA GLN A 358 -29.36 4.57 -19.55
C GLN A 358 -30.43 5.58 -19.97
N ALA A 359 -30.03 6.83 -20.28
CA ALA A 359 -30.96 7.85 -20.74
C ALA A 359 -31.58 7.49 -22.11
N ALA A 360 -30.77 7.02 -23.05
CA ALA A 360 -31.23 6.58 -24.37
C ALA A 360 -32.19 5.39 -24.28
N ASP A 361 -31.86 4.40 -23.42
CA ASP A 361 -32.72 3.24 -23.17
C ASP A 361 -34.05 3.63 -22.51
N ALA A 362 -34.03 4.58 -21.57
CA ALA A 362 -35.23 5.09 -20.93
C ALA A 362 -36.13 5.83 -21.92
N GLU A 363 -35.55 6.63 -22.81
CA GLU A 363 -36.26 7.33 -23.88
C GLU A 363 -36.88 6.35 -24.89
N ARG A 364 -36.11 5.33 -25.32
CA ARG A 364 -36.62 4.26 -26.21
C ARG A 364 -37.82 3.54 -25.58
N LYS A 365 -37.71 3.13 -24.30
CA LYS A 365 -38.81 2.48 -23.57
C LYS A 365 -40.03 3.40 -23.41
N LYS A 366 -39.83 4.71 -23.27
CA LYS A 366 -40.93 5.69 -23.18
C LYS A 366 -41.66 5.79 -24.52
N LEU A 367 -40.92 5.95 -25.62
CA LEU A 367 -41.49 6.03 -26.97
C LEU A 367 -42.23 4.74 -27.35
N GLU A 368 -41.69 3.56 -27.01
CA GLU A 368 -42.37 2.28 -27.21
C GLU A 368 -43.70 2.21 -26.44
N LYS A 369 -43.73 2.66 -25.17
CA LYS A 369 -44.97 2.72 -24.37
C LYS A 369 -45.99 3.71 -24.93
N GLU A 370 -45.53 4.85 -25.44
CA GLU A 370 -46.40 5.86 -26.06
C GLU A 370 -46.99 5.32 -27.38
N ALA A 371 -46.18 4.70 -28.23
CA ALA A 371 -46.64 4.06 -29.46
C ALA A 371 -47.65 2.93 -29.21
N LEU A 372 -47.44 2.11 -28.18
CA LEU A 372 -48.39 1.06 -27.78
C LEU A 372 -49.72 1.65 -27.27
N LYS A 373 -49.67 2.77 -26.52
CA LYS A 373 -50.88 3.47 -26.07
C LYS A 373 -51.65 4.10 -27.23
N GLU A 374 -50.95 4.70 -28.19
CA GLU A 374 -51.58 5.27 -29.39
C GLU A 374 -52.22 4.19 -30.27
N GLN A 375 -51.55 3.05 -30.48
CA GLN A 375 -52.13 1.91 -31.19
C GLN A 375 -53.35 1.34 -30.46
N ALA A 376 -53.31 1.23 -29.13
CA ALA A 376 -54.45 0.77 -28.35
C ALA A 376 -55.63 1.77 -28.42
N ALA A 377 -55.37 3.07 -28.38
CA ALA A 377 -56.38 4.11 -28.52
C ALA A 377 -57.02 4.09 -29.92
N ALA A 378 -56.22 4.01 -30.99
CA ALA A 378 -56.70 3.94 -32.38
C ALA A 378 -57.53 2.67 -32.66
N SER A 379 -57.15 1.53 -32.06
CA SER A 379 -57.91 0.28 -32.16
C SER A 379 -59.27 0.34 -31.45
N SER A 380 -59.38 1.16 -30.40
CA SER A 380 -60.63 1.33 -29.63
C SER A 380 -61.61 2.31 -30.29
N SER A 381 -61.11 3.35 -30.96
CA SER A 381 -61.94 4.28 -31.75
C SER A 381 -62.44 3.66 -33.05
N GLY A 382 -61.59 2.90 -33.76
CA GLY A 382 -62.02 2.16 -34.95
C GLY A 382 -63.10 1.12 -34.68
N LYS A 383 -63.07 0.45 -33.51
CA LYS A 383 -64.15 -0.45 -33.10
C LYS A 383 -65.46 0.29 -32.78
N LYS A 384 -65.40 1.51 -32.22
CA LYS A 384 -66.62 2.31 -31.96
C LYS A 384 -67.27 2.79 -33.26
N GLU A 385 -66.50 3.26 -34.24
CA GLU A 385 -67.05 3.70 -35.52
C GLU A 385 -67.69 2.56 -36.33
N VAL A 386 -67.09 1.37 -36.33
CA VAL A 386 -67.69 0.19 -37.00
C VAL A 386 -69.00 -0.22 -36.32
N VAL A 387 -69.04 -0.22 -34.99
CA VAL A 387 -70.26 -0.55 -34.23
C VAL A 387 -71.37 0.48 -34.46
N ASP A 388 -71.04 1.78 -34.54
CA ASP A 388 -72.04 2.82 -34.83
C ASP A 388 -72.52 2.77 -36.30
N ALA A 389 -71.63 2.50 -37.26
CA ALA A 389 -71.99 2.34 -38.67
C ALA A 389 -72.91 1.13 -38.90
N ASP A 390 -72.63 0.00 -38.24
CA ASP A 390 -73.50 -1.18 -38.30
C ASP A 390 -74.85 -0.95 -37.62
N ARG A 391 -74.88 -0.18 -36.53
CA ARG A 391 -76.13 0.22 -35.85
C ARG A 391 -76.97 1.16 -36.71
N ILE A 392 -76.35 2.10 -37.43
CA ILE A 392 -77.04 3.00 -38.37
C ILE A 392 -77.61 2.20 -39.56
N LYS A 393 -76.84 1.26 -40.13
CA LYS A 393 -77.30 0.38 -41.21
C LYS A 393 -78.47 -0.52 -40.77
N LEU A 394 -78.43 -1.05 -39.55
CA LEU A 394 -79.51 -1.87 -39.00
C LEU A 394 -80.81 -1.07 -38.82
N ASN A 395 -80.71 0.17 -38.33
CA ASN A 395 -81.87 1.08 -38.20
C ASN A 395 -82.46 1.47 -39.57
N PHE A 396 -81.62 1.72 -40.58
CA PHE A 396 -82.09 2.00 -41.93
C PHE A 396 -82.82 0.80 -42.56
N ARG A 397 -82.29 -0.41 -42.34
CA ARG A 397 -82.90 -1.64 -42.84
C ARG A 397 -84.24 -1.95 -42.18
N ASN A 398 -84.41 -1.61 -40.90
CA ASN A 398 -85.66 -1.80 -40.18
C ASN A 398 -86.74 -0.76 -40.55
N GLN A 399 -86.37 0.44 -41.01
CA GLN A 399 -87.34 1.43 -41.51
C GLN A 399 -87.88 1.11 -42.92
N LEU A 400 -87.08 0.46 -43.77
CA LEU A 400 -87.49 0.06 -45.13
C LEU A 400 -88.46 -1.14 -45.17
N HIS A 401 -88.60 -1.89 -44.07
CA HIS A 401 -89.54 -3.00 -43.95
C HIS A 401 -90.90 -2.60 -43.33
N ALA A 402 -91.10 -1.33 -42.98
CA ALA A 402 -92.30 -0.81 -42.34
C ALA A 402 -93.22 0.01 -43.28
N VAL A 403 -92.93 0.02 -44.58
CA VAL A 403 -93.79 0.52 -45.66
C VAL A 403 -94.23 -0.67 -46.49
#